data_AF-A0A0M3HII6-F1
#
_entry.id   AF-A0A0M3HII6-F1
#
_cell.length_a   1.000
_cell.length_b   1.000
_cell.length_c   1.000
_cell.angle_alpha   90.00
_cell.angle_beta   90.00
_cell.angle_gamma   90.00
#
_symmetry.space_group_name_H-M   'P 1'
#
loop_
_entity.id
_entity.type
_entity.pdbx_description
1 polymer ?
#
loop_
_entity_poly.entity_id
_entity_poly.type
_entity_poly.pdbx_seq_one_letter_code
_entity_poly.pdbx_strand_id
1 'polypeptide(L)'
;MENGSMLLNLSYYFASFSDGKRELGTLELFCAGCRKWFHGRCLKDLTEFYGLSFMVCYVFNCTECSPTKKESWTPKQANFAHMCVTVLANLTYQAIKKRADETGTTPEGTLHEPVYFSLEEQIIPYFDAQWENLTSMTRRYVPLQNKKFVRAVDL
;
A
#
# COMPACT_ATOMS: atom_id res chain seq x y z
N MET A 1 17.61 -23.40 -15.20
CA MET A 1 16.17 -23.12 -15.31
C MET A 1 15.54 -23.50 -13.99
N GLU A 2 15.53 -22.56 -13.04
CA GLU A 2 14.61 -22.59 -11.90
C GLU A 2 14.02 -21.19 -11.88
N ASN A 3 12.75 -21.11 -12.26
CA ASN A 3 12.02 -19.87 -12.37
C ASN A 3 11.78 -19.36 -10.97
N GLY A 4 12.50 -18.30 -10.59
CA GLY A 4 12.33 -17.59 -9.32
C GLY A 4 10.97 -16.90 -9.28
N SER A 5 9.92 -17.66 -8.95
CA SER A 5 8.65 -17.09 -8.55
C SER A 5 8.81 -16.51 -7.15
N MET A 6 9.14 -15.22 -7.08
CA MET A 6 9.14 -14.47 -5.84
C MET A 6 7.70 -14.32 -5.35
N LEU A 7 7.23 -15.31 -4.60
CA LEU A 7 6.03 -15.21 -3.80
C LEU A 7 6.33 -14.21 -2.68
N LEU A 8 6.23 -12.91 -2.98
CA LEU A 8 6.07 -11.88 -1.95
C LEU A 8 4.82 -12.26 -1.17
N ASN A 9 5.01 -12.89 -0.02
CA ASN A 9 3.94 -13.35 0.84
C ASN A 9 3.30 -12.12 1.50
N LEU A 10 2.49 -11.41 0.71
CA LEU A 10 1.76 -10.19 1.08
C LEU A 10 0.78 -10.43 2.23
N SER A 11 0.53 -11.67 2.62
CA SER A 11 -0.28 -12.04 3.79
C SER A 11 0.17 -11.34 5.08
N TYR A 12 1.48 -11.06 5.23
CA TYR A 12 2.01 -10.31 6.38
C TYR A 12 1.59 -8.83 6.41
N TYR A 13 1.28 -8.22 5.27
CA TYR A 13 0.78 -6.84 5.20
C TYR A 13 -0.72 -6.72 5.55
N PHE A 14 -1.45 -7.83 5.52
CA PHE A 14 -2.89 -7.86 5.76
C PHE A 14 -3.27 -8.30 7.19
N ALA A 15 -2.29 -8.49 8.09
CA ALA A 15 -2.57 -8.86 9.47
C ALA A 15 -3.31 -7.75 10.24
N SER A 16 -4.49 -8.10 10.76
CA SER A 16 -5.41 -7.22 11.49
C SER A 16 -5.12 -7.24 12.99
N PHE A 17 -4.73 -6.10 13.57
CA PHE A 17 -4.90 -5.77 14.99
C PHE A 17 -5.15 -4.24 15.03
N SER A 18 -6.28 -3.72 15.51
CA SER A 18 -7.00 -4.08 16.73
C SER A 18 -8.35 -3.32 16.83
N ASP A 19 -9.18 -3.63 17.85
CA ASP A 19 -10.39 -2.90 18.32
C ASP A 19 -11.59 -2.81 17.36
N GLY A 20 -11.42 -3.12 16.07
CA GLY A 20 -12.45 -3.09 15.04
C GLY A 20 -11.98 -3.83 13.78
N LYS A 21 -12.88 -4.00 12.80
CA LYS A 21 -12.50 -4.63 11.52
C LYS A 21 -11.68 -3.65 10.67
N ARG A 22 -10.57 -4.13 10.12
CA ARG A 22 -9.80 -3.43 9.07
C ARG A 22 -10.72 -3.12 7.89
N GLU A 23 -10.57 -1.93 7.32
CA GLU A 23 -11.26 -1.51 6.10
C GLU A 23 -10.25 -1.51 4.96
N LEU A 24 -9.83 -2.70 4.54
CA LEU A 24 -8.83 -2.86 3.48
C LEU A 24 -9.25 -2.10 2.21
N GLY A 25 -8.27 -1.52 1.54
CA GLY A 25 -8.50 -0.68 0.36
C GLY A 25 -8.88 0.76 0.68
N THR A 26 -9.12 1.09 1.95
CA THR A 26 -9.20 2.48 2.42
C THR A 26 -7.85 2.94 2.96
N LEU A 27 -7.71 4.26 3.15
CA LEU A 27 -6.53 4.85 3.76
C LEU A 27 -6.51 4.49 5.25
N GLU A 28 -5.61 3.60 5.64
CA GLU A 28 -5.38 3.18 7.03
C GLU A 28 -3.93 3.47 7.43
N LEU A 29 -3.73 3.95 8.66
CA LEU A 29 -2.42 4.28 9.21
C LEU A 29 -2.03 3.32 10.33
N PHE A 30 -0.79 2.86 10.32
CA PHE A 30 -0.21 2.01 11.36
C PHE A 30 0.58 2.87 12.34
N CYS A 31 0.18 2.84 13.62
CA CYS A 31 0.83 3.63 14.66
C CYS A 31 2.18 3.02 15.05
N ALA A 32 3.26 3.81 14.97
CA ALA A 32 4.61 3.37 15.32
C ALA A 32 4.78 3.04 16.81
N GLY A 33 3.99 3.67 17.69
CA GLY A 33 4.02 3.43 19.13
C GLY A 33 3.27 2.16 19.54
N CYS A 34 1.95 2.14 19.36
CA CYS A 34 1.09 1.05 19.85
C CYS A 34 0.93 -0.12 18.87
N ARG A 35 1.46 -0.02 17.63
CA ARG A 35 1.37 -1.07 16.61
C ARG A 35 -0.07 -1.47 16.24
N LYS A 36 -0.98 -0.49 16.29
CA LYS A 36 -2.39 -0.64 15.93
C LYS A 36 -2.69 0.11 14.63
N TRP A 37 -3.68 -0.39 13.88
CA TRP A 37 -4.21 0.26 12.67
C TRP A 37 -5.32 1.26 13.01
N PHE A 38 -5.36 2.37 12.28
CA PHE A 38 -6.35 3.44 12.41
C PHE A 38 -6.93 3.79 11.04
N HIS A 39 -8.25 3.86 10.92
CA HIS A 39 -8.87 4.35 9.68
C HIS A 39 -8.60 5.84 9.52
N GLY A 40 -8.25 6.27 8.31
CA GLY A 40 -8.03 7.68 8.01
C GLY A 40 -9.24 8.56 8.32
N ARG A 41 -10.45 8.04 8.08
CA ARG A 41 -11.73 8.72 8.40
C ARG A 41 -12.01 8.89 9.90
N CYS A 42 -11.32 8.13 10.75
CA CYS A 42 -11.50 8.17 12.21
C CYS A 42 -10.51 9.12 12.90
N LEU A 43 -9.55 9.67 12.15
CA LEU A 43 -8.57 10.63 12.64
C LEU A 43 -9.23 11.99 12.84
N LYS A 44 -8.90 12.66 13.93
CA LYS A 44 -9.52 13.93 14.36
C LYS A 44 -8.63 15.13 14.11
N ASP A 45 -7.32 14.97 14.30
CA ASP A 45 -6.35 16.07 14.21
C ASP A 45 -5.73 16.16 12.81
N LEU A 46 -5.87 15.11 11.99
CA LEU A 46 -5.33 15.03 10.64
C LEU A 46 -6.46 15.14 9.61
N THR A 47 -6.82 16.37 9.23
CA THR A 47 -7.86 16.64 8.22
C THR A 47 -7.32 16.77 6.80
N GLU A 48 -6.03 17.05 6.64
CA GLU A 48 -5.35 17.22 5.34
C GLU A 48 -4.11 16.33 5.29
N PHE A 49 -4.31 15.05 5.00
CA PHE A 49 -3.22 14.16 4.65
C PHE A 49 -3.60 13.38 3.38
N TYR A 50 -2.59 13.11 2.56
CA TYR A 50 -2.76 12.54 1.23
C TYR A 50 -2.12 11.16 1.15
N GLY A 51 -2.42 10.46 0.06
CA GLY A 51 -1.74 9.25 -0.33
C GLY A 51 -2.69 8.10 -0.62
N LEU A 52 -2.10 6.93 -0.81
CA LEU A 52 -2.82 5.72 -1.18
C LEU A 52 -3.05 4.81 0.02
N SER A 53 -4.05 3.94 -0.11
CA SER A 53 -4.14 2.73 0.68
C SER A 53 -2.83 1.94 0.55
N PHE A 54 -2.42 1.24 1.60
CA PHE A 54 -1.17 0.44 1.62
C PHE A 54 0.13 1.24 1.41
N MET A 55 0.13 2.55 1.64
CA MET A 55 1.39 3.29 1.77
C MET A 55 2.22 2.76 2.95
N VAL A 56 3.54 2.75 2.79
CA VAL A 56 4.50 2.28 3.82
C VAL A 56 5.50 3.36 4.24
N CYS A 57 5.54 4.49 3.54
CA CYS A 57 6.52 5.56 3.74
C CYS A 57 5.99 6.70 4.58
N TYR A 58 5.67 6.42 5.84
CA TYR A 58 5.30 7.44 6.80
C TYR A 58 5.68 7.02 8.22
N VAL A 59 5.62 7.97 9.13
CA VAL A 59 5.54 7.71 10.57
C VAL A 59 4.24 8.31 11.07
N PHE A 60 3.43 7.49 11.72
CA PHE A 60 2.17 7.90 12.33
C PHE A 60 2.19 7.59 13.82
N ASN A 61 1.71 8.53 14.63
CA ASN A 61 1.42 8.31 16.04
C ASN A 61 -0.03 8.71 16.32
N CYS A 62 -0.79 7.81 16.95
CA CYS A 62 -2.11 8.15 17.46
C CYS A 62 -2.00 9.12 18.66
N THR A 63 -3.13 9.70 19.05
CA THR A 63 -3.24 10.63 20.19
C THR A 63 -2.54 10.12 21.45
N GLU A 64 -2.68 8.84 21.77
CA GLU A 64 -2.09 8.28 23.00
C GLU A 64 -0.57 8.13 22.96
N CYS A 65 -0.03 7.76 21.79
CA CYS A 65 1.40 7.55 21.59
C CYS A 65 2.15 8.85 21.27
N SER A 66 1.44 9.88 20.82
CA SER A 66 2.04 11.16 20.48
C SER A 66 2.43 11.96 21.74
N PRO A 67 3.66 12.51 21.82
CA PRO A 67 4.09 13.35 22.94
C PRO A 67 3.22 14.61 23.13
N THR A 68 2.60 15.11 22.06
CA THR A 68 1.77 16.31 22.09
C THR A 68 0.30 16.03 22.40
N LYS A 69 -0.07 14.75 22.61
CA LYS A 69 -1.46 14.29 22.73
C LYS A 69 -2.36 14.72 21.57
N LYS A 70 -1.76 14.85 20.38
CA LYS A 70 -2.44 15.05 19.09
C LYS A 70 -1.91 14.07 18.07
N GLU A 71 -2.75 13.59 17.17
CA GLU A 71 -2.32 12.70 16.10
C GLU A 71 -1.23 13.38 15.26
N SER A 72 -0.18 12.64 14.92
CA SER A 72 0.92 13.16 14.12
C SER A 72 1.19 12.24 12.95
N TRP A 73 1.28 12.80 11.75
CA TRP A 73 1.68 12.09 10.55
C TRP A 73 2.86 12.82 9.90
N THR A 74 3.88 12.06 9.51
CA THR A 74 5.06 12.59 8.83
C THR A 74 5.38 11.72 7.63
N PRO A 75 5.26 12.24 6.39
CA PRO A 75 5.64 11.48 5.22
C PRO A 75 7.15 11.25 5.23
N LYS A 76 7.56 10.08 4.76
CA LYS A 76 8.96 9.76 4.47
C LYS A 76 9.14 9.67 2.97
N GLN A 77 10.33 10.01 2.49
CA GLN A 77 10.62 9.88 1.07
C GLN A 77 10.53 8.40 0.66
N ALA A 78 9.57 8.08 -0.20
CA ALA A 78 9.48 6.76 -0.79
C ALA A 78 10.63 6.55 -1.77
N ASN A 79 11.32 5.41 -1.63
CA ASN A 79 12.19 4.91 -2.67
C ASN A 79 11.36 4.09 -3.66
N PHE A 80 11.98 3.67 -4.76
CA PHE A 80 11.27 2.95 -5.81
C PHE A 80 10.67 1.62 -5.32
N ALA A 81 11.37 0.87 -4.46
CA ALA A 81 10.86 -0.40 -3.91
C ALA A 81 9.60 -0.18 -3.05
N HIS A 82 9.58 0.87 -2.23
CA HIS A 82 8.39 1.21 -1.45
C HIS A 82 7.20 1.57 -2.35
N MET A 83 7.44 2.31 -3.44
CA MET A 83 6.40 2.61 -4.42
C MET A 83 5.87 1.33 -5.08
N CYS A 84 6.76 0.40 -5.47
CA CYS A 84 6.37 -0.91 -6.02
C CYS A 84 5.46 -1.69 -5.05
N VAL A 85 5.82 -1.75 -3.77
CA VAL A 85 5.02 -2.44 -2.74
C VAL A 85 3.61 -1.84 -2.66
N THR A 86 3.50 -0.51 -2.59
CA THR A 86 2.19 0.16 -2.55
C THR A 86 1.38 -0.09 -3.82
N VAL A 87 1.99 -0.01 -5.00
CA VAL A 87 1.31 -0.28 -6.29
C VAL A 87 0.82 -1.73 -6.36
N LEU A 88 1.68 -2.70 -6.06
CA LEU A 88 1.33 -4.12 -6.09
C LEU A 88 0.25 -4.46 -5.07
N ALA A 89 0.31 -3.90 -3.86
CA ALA A 89 -0.72 -4.10 -2.84
C ALA A 89 -2.08 -3.56 -3.28
N ASN A 90 -2.13 -2.37 -3.89
CA ASN A 90 -3.37 -1.81 -4.42
C ASN A 90 -3.95 -2.63 -5.57
N LEU A 91 -3.14 -3.00 -6.56
CA LEU A 91 -3.56 -3.85 -7.67
C LEU A 91 -4.07 -5.21 -7.19
N THR A 92 -3.38 -5.81 -6.21
CA THR A 92 -3.78 -7.06 -5.55
C THR A 92 -5.15 -6.91 -4.90
N TYR A 93 -5.34 -5.89 -4.08
CA TYR A 93 -6.63 -5.65 -3.44
C TYR A 93 -7.76 -5.42 -4.46
N GLN A 94 -7.51 -4.66 -5.53
CA GLN A 94 -8.49 -4.46 -6.61
C GLN A 94 -8.88 -5.77 -7.30
N ALA A 95 -7.92 -6.65 -7.57
CA ALA A 95 -8.19 -7.96 -8.16
C ALA A 95 -9.02 -8.85 -7.22
N ILE A 96 -8.68 -8.90 -5.92
CA ILE A 96 -9.46 -9.63 -4.91
C ILE A 96 -10.88 -9.08 -4.84
N LYS A 97 -11.03 -7.75 -4.73
CA LYS A 97 -12.33 -7.09 -4.64
C LYS A 97 -13.19 -7.38 -5.86
N LYS A 98 -12.62 -7.31 -7.07
CA LYS A 98 -13.34 -7.64 -8.30
C LYS A 98 -13.87 -9.09 -8.29
N ARG A 99 -13.03 -10.06 -7.90
CA ARG A 99 -13.46 -11.47 -7.78
C ARG A 99 -14.55 -11.65 -6.72
N ALA A 100 -14.43 -10.95 -5.60
CA ALA A 100 -15.41 -10.97 -4.53
C ALA A 100 -16.77 -10.44 -5.00
N ASP A 101 -16.76 -9.31 -5.71
CA ASP A 101 -17.96 -8.71 -6.32
C ASP A 101 -18.61 -9.66 -7.36
N GLU A 102 -17.81 -10.34 -8.18
CA GLU A 102 -18.30 -11.32 -9.17
C GLU A 102 -18.89 -12.59 -8.54
N THR A 103 -18.33 -13.04 -7.41
CA THR A 103 -18.76 -14.26 -6.70
C THR A 103 -19.81 -14.00 -5.62
N GLY A 104 -20.14 -12.73 -5.34
CA GLY A 104 -21.01 -12.33 -4.24
C GLY A 104 -20.42 -12.62 -2.86
N THR A 105 -19.10 -12.78 -2.76
CA THR A 105 -18.39 -13.02 -1.50
C THR A 105 -17.82 -11.72 -0.94
N THR A 106 -17.53 -11.67 0.36
CA THR A 106 -16.80 -10.54 0.93
C THR A 106 -15.31 -10.66 0.56
N PRO A 107 -14.62 -9.55 0.19
CA PRO A 107 -13.18 -9.58 -0.02
C PRO A 107 -12.46 -10.00 1.27
N GLU A 108 -12.10 -11.28 1.38
CA GLU A 108 -11.28 -11.78 2.48
C GLU A 108 -9.83 -11.38 2.20
N GLY A 109 -9.13 -10.84 3.20
CA GLY A 109 -7.76 -10.34 3.08
C GLY A 109 -6.70 -11.43 2.84
N THR A 110 -7.13 -12.65 2.52
CA THR A 110 -6.30 -13.81 2.31
C THR A 110 -6.33 -14.20 0.83
N LEU A 111 -5.17 -14.10 0.19
CA LEU A 111 -4.97 -14.67 -1.14
C LEU A 111 -4.92 -16.20 -1.02
N HIS A 112 -5.98 -16.87 -1.44
CA HIS A 112 -5.93 -18.32 -1.63
C HIS A 112 -5.16 -18.72 -2.88
N GLU A 113 -5.00 -17.80 -3.83
CA GLU A 113 -4.26 -17.99 -5.07
C GLU A 113 -3.34 -16.78 -5.35
N PRO A 114 -2.13 -17.00 -5.91
CA PRO A 114 -1.29 -15.92 -6.37
C PRO A 114 -1.99 -15.09 -7.45
N VAL A 115 -1.84 -13.76 -7.37
CA VAL A 115 -2.31 -12.84 -8.42
C VAL A 115 -1.08 -12.34 -9.19
N TYR A 116 -1.16 -12.41 -10.51
CA TYR A 116 -0.10 -11.94 -11.42
C TYR A 116 -0.57 -10.68 -12.15
N PHE A 117 0.37 -9.77 -12.41
CA PHE A 117 0.11 -8.51 -13.09
C PHE A 117 1.04 -8.32 -14.27
N SER A 118 0.49 -7.86 -15.40
CA SER A 118 1.29 -7.41 -16.54
C SER A 118 2.02 -6.12 -16.19
N LEU A 119 3.33 -6.10 -16.41
CA LEU A 119 4.15 -4.92 -16.16
C LEU A 119 3.69 -3.73 -17.03
N GLU A 120 3.49 -3.98 -18.32
CA GLU A 120 3.17 -2.94 -19.31
C GLU A 120 1.71 -2.51 -19.28
N GLU A 121 0.79 -3.43 -19.02
CA GLU A 121 -0.65 -3.16 -19.14
C GLU A 121 -1.29 -2.77 -17.81
N GLN A 122 -0.70 -3.13 -16.67
CA GLN A 122 -1.31 -2.92 -15.36
C GLN A 122 -0.41 -2.12 -14.42
N ILE A 123 0.84 -2.56 -14.23
CA ILE A 123 1.73 -1.94 -13.24
C ILE A 123 2.13 -0.53 -13.66
N ILE A 124 2.72 -0.36 -14.86
CA ILE A 124 3.19 0.95 -15.33
C ILE A 124 2.03 1.95 -15.45
N PRO A 125 0.88 1.62 -16.06
CA PRO A 125 -0.25 2.54 -16.12
C PRO A 125 -0.76 2.96 -14.74
N TYR A 126 -0.83 2.04 -13.77
CA TYR A 126 -1.22 2.38 -12.40
C TYR A 126 -0.19 3.31 -11.74
N PHE A 127 1.09 2.99 -11.89
CA PHE A 127 2.19 3.79 -11.35
C PHE A 127 2.15 5.23 -11.88
N ASP A 128 1.97 5.39 -13.19
CA ASP A 128 1.89 6.69 -13.85
C ASP A 128 0.66 7.48 -13.43
N ALA A 129 -0.50 6.81 -13.30
CA ALA A 129 -1.74 7.45 -12.86
C ALA A 129 -1.67 7.92 -11.39
N GLN A 130 -0.85 7.27 -10.56
CA GLN A 130 -0.74 7.55 -9.12
C GLN A 130 0.57 8.23 -8.71
N TRP A 131 1.37 8.73 -9.66
CA TRP A 131 2.70 9.28 -9.39
C TRP A 131 2.71 10.30 -8.25
N GLU A 132 1.83 11.31 -8.32
CA GLU A 132 1.74 12.38 -7.31
C GLU A 132 1.28 11.88 -5.93
N ASN A 133 0.55 10.76 -5.87
CA ASN A 133 0.13 10.13 -4.62
C ASN A 133 1.20 9.20 -4.04
N LEU A 134 2.16 8.75 -4.86
CA LEU A 134 3.27 7.87 -4.46
C LEU A 134 4.50 8.66 -4.01
N THR A 135 4.74 9.83 -4.61
CA THR A 135 5.96 10.61 -4.36
C THR A 135 5.84 12.06 -4.78
N SER A 136 6.57 12.94 -4.09
CA SER A 136 6.79 14.34 -4.50
C SER A 136 8.01 14.51 -5.41
N MET A 137 8.69 13.42 -5.78
CA MET A 137 9.84 13.49 -6.68
C MET A 137 9.42 13.98 -8.05
N THR A 138 10.19 14.91 -8.63
CA THR A 138 9.96 15.39 -10.00
C THR A 138 9.97 14.23 -10.98
N ARG A 139 8.92 14.13 -11.80
CA ARG A 139 8.78 13.09 -12.82
C ARG A 139 9.85 13.27 -13.90
N ARG A 140 10.96 12.55 -13.75
CA ARG A 140 11.93 12.38 -14.84
C ARG A 140 11.36 11.33 -15.77
N TYR A 141 10.70 11.76 -16.84
CA TYR A 141 10.13 10.88 -17.85
C TYR A 141 11.23 9.96 -18.39
N VAL A 142 11.17 8.66 -18.14
CA VAL A 142 12.06 7.75 -18.87
C VAL A 142 11.56 6.30 -18.95
N PRO A 143 11.76 5.63 -20.10
CA PRO A 143 11.79 4.15 -20.23
C PRO A 143 12.74 3.41 -19.25
N LEU A 144 13.38 4.10 -18.30
CA LEU A 144 14.13 3.52 -17.18
C LEU A 144 13.24 2.95 -16.06
N GLN A 145 11.95 3.28 -15.99
CA GLN A 145 11.06 2.69 -14.98
C GLN A 145 10.95 1.17 -15.15
N ASN A 146 10.88 0.65 -16.38
CA ASN A 146 10.83 -0.79 -16.65
C ASN A 146 12.05 -1.52 -16.09
N LYS A 147 13.26 -1.01 -16.37
CA LYS A 147 14.53 -1.62 -15.90
C LYS A 147 14.71 -1.51 -14.37
N LYS A 148 14.24 -0.42 -13.76
CA LYS A 148 14.28 -0.24 -12.31
C LYS A 148 13.24 -1.08 -11.59
N PHE A 149 12.07 -1.30 -12.20
CA PHE A 149 11.01 -2.14 -11.66
C PHE A 149 11.38 -3.60 -11.65
N VAL A 150 11.83 -4.13 -12.79
CA VAL A 150 12.35 -5.50 -12.88
C VAL A 150 13.45 -5.71 -11.82
N ARG A 151 14.43 -4.80 -11.73
CA ARG A 151 15.47 -4.88 -10.69
C ARG A 151 15.00 -4.71 -9.24
N ALA A 152 13.90 -4.01 -8.99
CA ALA A 152 13.40 -3.81 -7.62
C ALA A 152 12.48 -4.95 -7.17
N VAL A 153 11.89 -5.67 -8.12
CA VAL A 153 10.99 -6.80 -7.88
C VAL A 153 11.70 -8.15 -8.08
N ASP A 154 12.91 -8.19 -8.64
CA ASP A 154 13.77 -9.38 -8.72
C ASP A 154 14.79 -9.48 -7.56
N LEU A 155 14.58 -8.79 -6.43
CA LEU A 155 15.47 -8.79 -5.25
C LEU A 155 15.04 -9.75 -4.15
#